data_AF-A0A963CRC2-F1
#
_entry.id   AF-A0A963CRC2-F1
#
_cell.length_a   1.000
_cell.length_b   1.000
_cell.length_c   1.000
_cell.angle_alpha   90.00
_cell.angle_beta   90.00
_cell.angle_gamma   90.00
#
_symmetry.space_group_name_H-M   'P 1'
#
loop_
_entity.id
_entity.type
_entity.pdbx_description
1 polymer ?
#
loop_
_entity_poly.entity_id
_entity_poly.type
_entity_poly.pdbx_seq_one_letter_code
_entity_poly.pdbx_strand_id
1 'polypeptide(L)'
;MTEKQQIVELRTAPHLRQAPSVDQIMRNVVYALLPVCAFAVFQFGLSALALILVVTLACVGTEQLFCRLSDKPTTVGDFSAVITGMLLALTLPPGFPLWMAAVAGFVG
;
A
#
# COMPACT_ATOMS: atom_id res chain seq x y z
N MET A 1 -63.70 13.26 2.82
CA MET A 1 -62.63 13.49 1.84
C MET A 1 -61.33 13.51 2.62
N THR A 2 -60.70 12.36 2.81
CA THR A 2 -59.48 12.24 3.61
C THR A 2 -58.33 12.06 2.63
N GLU A 3 -57.65 13.16 2.31
CA GLU A 3 -56.49 13.17 1.43
C GLU A 3 -55.37 12.33 2.05
N LYS A 4 -55.05 11.24 1.37
CA LYS A 4 -53.95 10.33 1.74
C LYS A 4 -52.65 11.00 1.27
N GLN A 5 -51.98 11.72 2.16
CA GLN A 5 -50.66 12.28 1.86
C GLN A 5 -49.68 11.14 1.55
N GLN A 6 -49.35 10.99 0.27
CA GLN A 6 -48.29 10.10 -0.19
C GLN A 6 -46.96 10.66 0.29
N ILE A 7 -46.29 9.87 1.12
CA ILE A 7 -44.92 10.10 1.56
C ILE A 7 -44.04 9.97 0.30
N VAL A 8 -43.58 11.09 -0.24
CA VAL A 8 -42.66 11.09 -1.39
C VAL A 8 -41.27 10.79 -0.85
N GLU A 9 -40.86 9.52 -0.89
CA GLU A 9 -39.46 9.14 -0.67
C GLU A 9 -38.61 9.73 -1.80
N LEU A 10 -37.93 10.84 -1.50
CA LEU A 10 -36.87 11.38 -2.34
C LEU A 10 -35.64 10.47 -2.24
N ARG A 11 -35.61 9.37 -3.01
CA ARG A 11 -34.37 8.62 -3.22
C ARG A 11 -33.53 9.37 -4.25
N THR A 12 -32.32 9.78 -3.84
CA THR A 12 -31.31 10.28 -4.78
C THR A 12 -31.08 9.22 -5.87
N ALA A 13 -30.96 9.65 -7.13
CA ALA A 13 -30.64 8.79 -8.26
C ALA A 13 -29.45 7.87 -7.87
N PRO A 14 -29.48 6.56 -8.21
CA PRO A 14 -28.47 5.64 -7.77
C PRO A 14 -27.14 6.01 -8.43
N HIS A 15 -26.34 6.84 -7.76
CA HIS A 15 -24.94 7.12 -8.07
C HIS A 15 -24.05 5.90 -7.74
N LEU A 16 -24.59 4.68 -7.88
CA LEU A 16 -23.97 3.41 -7.54
C LEU A 16 -23.15 2.87 -8.71
N ARG A 17 -22.19 3.68 -9.19
CA ARG A 17 -20.95 3.06 -9.62
C ARG A 17 -20.21 2.79 -8.33
N GLN A 18 -20.27 1.55 -7.82
CA GLN A 18 -19.51 1.18 -6.62
C GLN A 18 -18.07 1.63 -6.84
N ALA A 19 -17.61 2.58 -6.03
CA ALA A 19 -16.24 3.04 -6.10
C ALA A 19 -15.34 1.83 -5.77
N PRO A 20 -14.23 1.63 -6.51
CA PRO A 20 -13.30 0.55 -6.18
C PRO A 20 -12.87 0.70 -4.72
N SER A 21 -12.81 -0.42 -4.00
CA SER A 21 -12.39 -0.39 -2.60
C SER A 21 -10.93 0.06 -2.51
N VAL A 22 -10.54 0.65 -1.38
CA VAL A 22 -9.16 1.12 -1.16
C VAL A 22 -8.17 -0.02 -1.38
N ASP A 23 -8.49 -1.22 -0.89
CA ASP A 23 -7.70 -2.44 -1.11
C ASP A 23 -7.46 -2.75 -2.60
N GLN A 24 -8.50 -2.63 -3.44
CA GLN A 24 -8.36 -2.83 -4.88
C GLN A 24 -7.42 -1.80 -5.52
N ILE A 25 -7.50 -0.55 -5.07
CA ILE A 25 -6.63 0.53 -5.56
C ILE A 25 -5.18 0.25 -5.15
N MET A 26 -4.93 -0.07 -3.88
CA MET A 26 -3.59 -0.36 -3.36
C MET A 26 -2.97 -1.57 -4.04
N ARG A 27 -3.74 -2.64 -4.25
CA ARG A 27 -3.27 -3.80 -5.00
C ARG A 27 -2.92 -3.47 -6.45
N ASN A 28 -3.70 -2.60 -7.10
CA ASN A 28 -3.39 -2.14 -8.45
C ASN A 28 -2.08 -1.34 -8.49
N VAL A 29 -1.77 -0.55 -7.46
CA VAL A 29 -0.49 0.16 -7.34
C VAL A 29 0.67 -0.84 -7.24
N VAL A 30 0.54 -1.89 -6.43
CA VAL A 30 1.55 -2.96 -6.35
C VAL A 30 1.78 -3.59 -7.72
N TYR A 31 0.72 -3.91 -8.46
CA TYR A 31 0.84 -4.47 -9.81
C TYR A 31 1.49 -3.50 -10.80
N ALA A 32 1.22 -2.19 -10.68
CA ALA A 32 1.87 -1.17 -11.50
C ALA A 32 3.36 -1.00 -11.16
N LEU A 33 3.75 -1.26 -9.90
CA LEU A 33 5.15 -1.18 -9.46
C LEU A 33 5.98 -2.41 -9.86
N LEU A 34 5.38 -3.59 -10.02
CA LEU A 34 6.12 -4.80 -10.45
C LEU A 34 6.98 -4.63 -11.71
N PRO A 35 6.47 -4.09 -12.85
CA PRO A 35 7.31 -3.87 -14.04
C PRO A 35 8.39 -2.80 -13.79
N VAL A 36 8.13 -1.82 -12.93
CA VAL A 36 9.11 -0.79 -12.54
C VAL A 36 10.24 -1.42 -11.72
N CYS A 37 9.92 -2.25 -10.74
CA CYS A 37 10.88 -3.01 -9.95
C CYS A 37 11.70 -3.94 -10.84
N ALA A 38 11.08 -4.64 -11.80
CA ALA A 38 11.78 -5.50 -12.75
C ALA A 38 12.79 -4.70 -13.60
N PHE A 39 12.38 -3.52 -14.08
CA PHE A 39 13.28 -2.62 -14.82
C PHE A 39 14.42 -2.09 -13.95
N ALA A 40 14.15 -1.70 -12.71
CA ALA A 40 15.16 -1.25 -11.76
C ALA A 40 16.21 -2.35 -11.49
N VAL A 41 15.77 -3.60 -11.30
CA VAL A 41 16.68 -4.75 -11.12
C VAL A 41 17.47 -5.04 -12.40
N PHE A 42 16.89 -4.89 -13.58
CA PHE A 42 17.61 -5.05 -14.84
C PHE A 42 18.70 -3.99 -15.03
N GLN A 43 18.40 -2.73 -14.68
CA GLN A 43 19.33 -1.61 -14.85
C GLN A 43 20.44 -1.56 -13.80
N PHE A 44 20.12 -1.91 -12.54
CA PHE A 44 21.02 -1.75 -11.39
C PHE A 44 21.54 -3.07 -10.82
N GLY A 45 21.06 -4.21 -11.32
CA GLY A 45 21.50 -5.54 -10.94
C GLY A 45 21.02 -5.99 -9.56
N LEU A 46 21.80 -6.89 -8.96
CA LEU A 46 21.44 -7.60 -7.72
C LEU A 46 21.31 -6.67 -6.50
N SER A 47 22.04 -5.54 -6.49
CA SER A 47 22.01 -4.58 -5.39
C SER A 47 20.64 -3.93 -5.22
N ALA A 48 19.96 -3.59 -6.33
CA ALA A 48 18.61 -3.03 -6.28
C ALA A 48 17.58 -4.06 -5.78
N LEU A 49 17.72 -5.32 -6.18
CA LEU A 49 16.85 -6.39 -5.69
C LEU A 49 16.99 -6.56 -4.18
N ALA A 50 18.23 -6.58 -3.67
CA ALA A 50 18.50 -6.67 -2.24
C ALA A 50 17.90 -5.48 -1.46
N LEU A 51 18.02 -4.26 -1.98
CA LEU A 51 17.43 -3.07 -1.37
C LEU A 51 15.89 -3.17 -1.30
N ILE A 52 15.23 -3.48 -2.42
CA ILE A 52 13.77 -3.61 -2.47
C ILE A 52 13.29 -4.65 -1.46
N LEU A 53 13.96 -5.81 -1.40
CA LEU A 53 13.57 -6.90 -0.51
C LEU A 53 13.77 -6.53 0.97
N VAL A 54 14.94 -5.99 1.32
CA VAL A 54 15.27 -5.61 2.71
C VAL A 54 14.36 -4.50 3.22
N VAL A 55 14.15 -3.44 2.43
CA VAL A 55 13.29 -2.31 2.82
C VAL A 55 11.83 -2.74 2.96
N THR A 56 11.32 -3.54 2.01
CA THR A 56 9.93 -4.01 2.05
C THR A 56 9.70 -4.93 3.25
N LEU A 57 10.65 -5.83 3.55
CA LEU A 57 10.56 -6.68 4.74
C LEU A 57 10.66 -5.88 6.03
N ALA A 58 11.54 -4.87 6.09
CA ALA A 58 11.64 -3.99 7.25
C ALA A 58 10.32 -3.25 7.50
N CYS A 59 9.72 -2.66 6.46
CA CYS A 59 8.47 -1.91 6.58
C CYS A 59 7.29 -2.82 6.99
N VAL A 60 7.14 -3.99 6.36
CA VAL A 60 6.11 -4.98 6.73
C VAL A 60 6.32 -5.54 8.14
N GLY A 61 7.58 -5.82 8.52
CA GLY A 61 7.91 -6.30 9.86
C GLY A 61 7.61 -5.26 10.94
N THR A 62 7.87 -3.99 10.64
CA THR A 62 7.61 -2.86 11.52
C THR A 62 6.10 -2.66 11.69
N GLU A 63 5.34 -2.64 10.60
CA GLU A 63 3.87 -2.57 10.66
C GLU A 63 3.27 -3.72 11.48
N GLN A 64 3.75 -4.96 11.27
CA GLN A 64 3.33 -6.11 12.07
C GLN A 64 3.65 -5.93 13.57
N LEU A 65 4.83 -5.40 13.88
CA LEU A 65 5.25 -5.16 15.25
C LEU A 65 4.40 -4.06 15.90
N PHE A 66 4.17 -2.94 15.23
CA PHE A 66 3.33 -1.86 15.73
C PHE A 66 1.86 -2.26 15.87
N CYS A 67 1.30 -3.01 14.91
CA CYS A 67 -0.05 -3.56 15.02
C CYS A 67 -0.17 -4.48 16.26
N ARG A 68 0.83 -5.35 16.48
CA ARG A 68 0.88 -6.20 17.68
C ARG A 68 1.01 -5.42 18.98
N LEU A 69 1.80 -4.34 18.99
CA LEU A 69 1.93 -3.48 20.18
C LEU A 69 0.69 -2.64 20.44
N SER A 70 -0.07 -2.28 19.41
CA SER A 70 -1.22 -1.38 19.51
C SER A 70 -2.56 -2.12 19.70
N ASP A 71 -2.55 -3.46 19.82
CA ASP A 71 -3.74 -4.32 19.96
C ASP A 71 -4.83 -4.05 18.88
N LYS A 72 -4.38 -3.58 17.71
CA LYS A 72 -5.24 -3.22 16.58
C LYS A 72 -5.31 -4.37 15.58
N PRO A 73 -6.42 -4.49 14.83
CA PRO A 73 -6.50 -5.45 13.73
C PRO A 73 -5.32 -5.23 12.77
N THR A 74 -4.68 -6.31 12.36
CA THR A 74 -3.50 -6.26 11.50
C THR A 74 -3.81 -5.56 10.18
N THR A 75 -3.22 -4.38 9.96
CA THR A 75 -3.39 -3.58 8.73
C THR A 75 -2.71 -4.21 7.51
N VAL A 76 -1.84 -5.22 7.70
CA VAL A 76 -1.07 -5.86 6.61
C VAL A 76 -1.89 -6.40 5.44
N GLY A 77 -3.21 -6.56 5.60
CA GLY A 77 -4.11 -6.92 4.50
C GLY A 77 -4.33 -5.83 3.46
N ASP A 78 -3.98 -4.55 3.72
CA ASP A 78 -4.31 -3.41 2.84
C ASP A 78 -3.21 -3.05 1.81
N PHE A 79 -2.12 -3.82 1.77
CA PHE A 79 -0.93 -3.59 0.93
C PHE A 79 -0.19 -2.26 1.17
N SER A 80 -0.60 -1.43 2.13
CA SER A 80 -0.04 -0.09 2.35
C SER A 80 1.44 -0.16 2.73
N ALA A 81 1.79 -0.99 3.72
CA ALA A 81 3.19 -1.19 4.14
C ALA A 81 4.09 -1.72 3.00
N VAL A 82 3.53 -2.53 2.10
CA VAL A 82 4.28 -3.07 0.95
C VAL A 82 4.58 -1.96 -0.05
N ILE A 83 3.59 -1.11 -0.35
CA ILE A 83 3.76 0.02 -1.27
C ILE A 83 4.76 1.02 -0.70
N THR A 84 4.68 1.35 0.59
CA THR A 84 5.65 2.23 1.26
C THR A 84 7.06 1.69 1.14
N GLY A 85 7.26 0.39 1.43
CA GLY A 85 8.57 -0.26 1.28
C GLY A 85 9.10 -0.24 -0.15
N MET A 86 8.26 -0.54 -1.14
CA MET A 86 8.66 -0.51 -2.56
C MET A 86 9.00 0.91 -3.04
N LEU A 87 8.18 1.92 -2.70
CA LEU A 87 8.44 3.30 -3.09
C LEU A 87 9.70 3.85 -2.42
N LEU A 88 9.93 3.54 -1.14
CA LEU A 88 11.15 3.93 -0.44
C LEU A 88 12.38 3.27 -1.05
N ALA A 89 12.31 1.99 -1.40
CA ALA A 89 13.43 1.32 -2.08
C ALA A 89 13.73 1.90 -3.46
N LEU A 90 12.70 2.23 -4.24
CA LEU A 90 12.85 2.79 -5.60
C LEU A 90 13.34 4.24 -5.61
N THR A 91 13.18 4.98 -4.50
CA THR A 91 13.68 6.36 -4.36
C THR A 91 15.14 6.42 -3.92
N LEU A 92 15.71 5.31 -3.44
CA LEU A 92 17.10 5.21 -3.01
C LEU A 92 18.02 4.77 -4.16
N PRO A 93 19.27 5.25 -4.22
CA PRO A 93 20.25 4.75 -5.19
C PRO A 93 20.64 3.28 -4.89
N PRO A 94 20.95 2.47 -5.92
CA PRO A 94 21.20 1.03 -5.77
C PRO A 94 22.49 0.68 -5.00
N GLY A 95 23.40 1.64 -4.85
CA GLY A 95 24.63 1.50 -4.07
C GLY A 95 24.48 1.91 -2.61
N PHE A 96 23.26 2.20 -2.15
CA PHE A 96 23.02 2.65 -0.78
C PHE A 96 23.24 1.50 0.22
N PRO A 97 23.84 1.76 1.39
CA PRO A 97 24.06 0.73 2.40
C PRO A 97 22.75 0.08 2.84
N LEU A 98 22.67 -1.25 2.76
CA LEU A 98 21.46 -2.03 3.07
C LEU A 98 20.94 -1.78 4.50
N TRP A 99 21.85 -1.61 5.46
CA TRP A 99 21.50 -1.34 6.85
C TRP A 99 20.83 0.02 7.04
N MET A 100 21.26 1.05 6.31
CA MET A 100 20.63 2.38 6.37
C MET A 100 19.25 2.34 5.72
N ALA A 101 19.10 1.61 4.62
CA ALA A 101 17.82 1.43 3.97
C ALA A 101 16.81 0.69 4.87
N ALA A 102 17.27 -0.34 5.59
CA ALA A 102 16.44 -1.05 6.56
C ALA A 102 15.97 -0.14 7.71
N VAL A 103 16.88 0.70 8.24
CA VAL A 103 16.53 1.67 9.29
C VAL A 103 15.53 2.71 8.77
N ALA A 104 15.70 3.19 7.54
CA ALA A 104 14.73 4.09 6.91
C ALA A 104 13.34 3.46 6.80
N GLY A 105 13.25 2.18 6.44
CA GLY A 105 11.98 1.45 6.40
C GLY A 105 11.38 1.11 7.78
N PHE A 106 12.17 1.20 8.86
CA PHE A 106 11.68 1.01 10.23
C PHE A 106 11.17 2.32 10.86
N VAL A 107 11.73 3.47 10.46
CA VAL A 107 11.36 4.79 10.98
C VAL A 107 10.28 5.47 10.14
N GLY A 108 10.26 5.20 8.83
CA GLY A 108 9.36 5.81 7.86
C GLY A 108 7.96 5.22 7.80
#